data_AF-A0A1M5KHF0-F1
#
_entry.id   AF-A0A1M5KHF0-F1
#
_cell.length_a   1.000
_cell.length_b   1.000
_cell.length_c   1.000
_cell.angle_alpha   90.00
_cell.angle_beta   90.00
_cell.angle_gamma   90.00
#
_symmetry.space_group_name_H-M   'P 1'
#
loop_
_entity.id
_entity.type
_entity.pdbx_description
1 polymer ?
#
loop_
_entity_poly.entity_id
_entity_poly.type
_entity_poly.pdbx_seq_one_letter_code
_entity_poly.pdbx_strand_id
1 'polypeptide(L)' 'MYSENNLWNNSGFSSFKRRIDEQLQLNGFDDTFVDDETLLPFYRAGESETYVLSALGCAVGL' A
#
# COMPACT_ATOMS: atom_id res chain seq x y z
N MET A 1 -19.53 -20.60 -14.07
CA MET A 1 -18.88 -19.33 -14.44
C MET A 1 -18.11 -18.85 -13.23
N TYR A 2 -16.79 -19.06 -13.20
CA TYR A 2 -15.96 -18.47 -12.16
C TYR A 2 -15.85 -16.98 -12.50
N SER A 3 -16.43 -16.12 -11.68
CA SER A 3 -16.33 -14.67 -11.85
C SER A 3 -14.85 -14.27 -11.77
N GLU A 4 -14.24 -13.98 -12.92
CA GLU A 4 -12.91 -13.41 -13.09
C GLU A 4 -12.82 -11.93 -12.61
N ASN A 5 -13.69 -11.52 -11.69
CA ASN A 5 -13.89 -10.12 -11.31
C ASN A 5 -13.18 -9.69 -10.02
N ASN A 6 -12.31 -10.50 -9.40
CA ASN A 6 -11.73 -10.12 -8.09
C ASN A 6 -10.32 -10.64 -7.82
N LEU A 7 -9.54 -11.08 -8.82
CA LEU A 7 -8.14 -11.46 -8.60
C LEU A 7 -7.27 -10.27 -8.14
N TRP A 8 -7.65 -9.05 -8.55
CA TRP A 8 -7.00 -7.81 -8.13
C TRP A 8 -7.57 -7.23 -6.83
N ASN A 9 -8.71 -7.71 -6.34
CA ASN A 9 -9.31 -7.26 -5.07
C ASN A 9 -8.97 -8.19 -3.89
N ASN A 10 -8.48 -9.41 -4.16
CA ASN A 10 -8.09 -10.40 -3.14
C ASN A 10 -6.59 -10.75 -3.18
N SER A 11 -5.75 -9.92 -3.81
CA SER A 11 -4.30 -10.13 -3.76
C SER A 11 -3.74 -9.61 -2.44
N GLY A 12 -2.74 -10.30 -1.87
CA GLY A 12 -2.03 -9.83 -0.68
C GLY A 12 -1.43 -8.43 -0.87
N PHE A 13 -1.07 -8.10 -2.11
CA PHE A 13 -0.59 -6.78 -2.51
C PHE A 13 -1.68 -5.71 -2.41
N SER A 14 -2.89 -6.01 -2.86
CA SER A 14 -4.02 -5.06 -2.76
C SER A 14 -4.38 -4.77 -1.31
N SER A 15 -4.32 -5.80 -0.46
CA SER A 15 -4.51 -5.63 1.00
C SER A 15 -3.39 -4.79 1.62
N PHE A 16 -2.15 -5.01 1.19
CA PHE A 16 -1.00 -4.23 1.62
C PHE A 16 -1.12 -2.76 1.19
N LYS A 17 -1.39 -2.51 -0.09
CA LYS A 17 -1.61 -1.17 -0.65
C LYS A 17 -2.72 -0.44 0.09
N ARG A 18 -3.87 -1.10 0.30
CA ARG A 18 -5.00 -0.49 1.03
C ARG A 18 -4.59 -0.05 2.43
N ARG A 19 -3.81 -0.85 3.16
CA ARG A 19 -3.34 -0.48 4.51
C ARG A 19 -2.37 0.70 4.48
N ILE A 20 -1.49 0.78 3.47
CA ILE A 20 -0.60 1.93 3.29
C ILE A 20 -1.41 3.19 2.96
N ASP A 21 -2.35 3.10 2.04
CA ASP A 21 -3.23 4.21 1.65
C ASP A 21 -4.07 4.70 2.84
N GLU A 22 -4.71 3.81 3.59
CA GLU A 22 -5.45 4.15 4.81
C GLU A 22 -4.56 4.95 5.81
N GLN A 23 -3.31 4.54 6.00
CA GLN A 23 -2.37 5.24 6.88
C GLN A 23 -1.92 6.60 6.32
N LEU A 24 -1.77 6.72 5.00
CA LEU A 24 -1.41 7.98 4.35
C LEU A 24 -2.55 8.99 4.43
N GLN A 25 -3.78 8.56 4.15
CA GLN A 25 -4.97 9.39 4.29
C GLN A 25 -5.16 9.90 5.73
N LEU A 26 -4.93 9.03 6.72
CA LEU A 26 -4.97 9.43 8.14
C LEU A 26 -3.91 10.50 8.48
N ASN A 27 -2.76 10.49 7.79
CA ASN A 27 -1.69 11.47 7.96
C ASN A 27 -1.84 12.69 7.01
N GLY A 28 -2.93 12.79 6.26
CA GLY A 28 -3.22 13.91 5.34
C GLY A 28 -2.42 13.88 4.04
N PHE A 29 -1.84 12.73 3.68
CA PHE A 29 -1.24 12.50 2.37
C PHE A 29 -2.31 12.11 1.36
N ASP A 30 -2.20 12.62 0.14
CA ASP A 30 -3.14 12.33 -0.95
C ASP A 30 -2.80 10.95 -1.57
N ASP A 31 -3.84 10.16 -1.86
CA ASP A 31 -3.79 8.77 -2.37
C ASP A 31 -3.02 8.65 -3.71
N THR A 32 -2.79 9.79 -4.38
CA THR A 32 -1.99 9.91 -5.60
C THR A 32 -0.50 9.61 -5.44
N PHE A 33 0.02 9.47 -4.21
CA PHE A 33 1.44 9.15 -3.98
C PHE A 33 1.79 7.66 -4.11
N VAL A 34 0.79 6.77 -4.15
CA VAL A 34 0.98 5.35 -3.90
C VAL A 34 0.72 4.50 -5.14
N ASP A 35 1.61 4.63 -6.11
CA ASP A 35 1.55 3.80 -7.31
C ASP A 35 1.93 2.34 -7.03
N ASP A 36 1.36 1.44 -7.82
CA ASP A 36 1.65 0.01 -7.69
C ASP A 36 3.14 -0.27 -7.96
N GLU A 37 3.76 0.46 -8.88
CA GLU A 37 5.18 0.32 -9.21
C GLU A 37 6.11 0.71 -8.07
N THR A 38 5.69 1.63 -7.19
CA THR A 38 6.49 2.02 -6.02
C THR A 38 6.30 1.05 -4.87
N LEU A 39 5.09 0.52 -4.66
CA LEU A 39 4.80 -0.44 -3.59
C LEU A 39 5.22 -1.88 -3.89
N LEU A 40 5.18 -2.30 -5.17
CA LEU A 40 5.49 -3.68 -5.57
C LEU A 40 6.87 -4.16 -5.10
N PRO A 41 7.95 -3.36 -5.21
CA PRO A 41 9.27 -3.71 -4.68
C PRO A 41 9.26 -3.97 -3.18
N PHE A 42 8.61 -3.11 -2.38
CA PHE A 42 8.54 -3.29 -0.93
C PHE A 42 7.73 -4.53 -0.55
N TYR A 43 6.60 -4.76 -1.22
CA TYR A 43 5.80 -5.96 -1.01
C TYR A 43 6.57 -7.24 -1.38
N ARG A 44 7.31 -7.23 -2.48
CA ARG A 44 8.17 -8.36 -2.89
C ARG A 44 9.34 -8.60 -1.95
N ALA A 45 9.88 -7.55 -1.36
CA ALA A 45 10.92 -7.62 -0.34
C ALA A 45 10.38 -8.07 1.03
N GLY A 46 9.06 -8.06 1.23
CA GLY A 46 8.44 -8.40 2.51
C GLY A 46 8.64 -7.32 3.57
N GLU A 47 8.78 -6.06 3.14
CA GLU A 47 9.00 -4.93 4.02
C GLU A 47 7.76 -4.62 4.86
N SER A 48 7.99 -4.10 6.06
CA SER A 48 6.90 -3.72 6.97
C SER A 48 6.19 -2.44 6.51
N GLU A 49 4.91 -2.33 6.83
CA GLU A 49 4.09 -1.17 6.46
C GLU A 49 4.66 0.15 7.01
N THR A 50 5.17 0.15 8.24
CA THR A 50 5.82 1.31 8.87
C THR A 50 7.08 1.75 8.10
N TYR A 51 7.87 0.79 7.62
CA TYR A 51 9.05 1.09 6.82
C TYR A 51 8.66 1.71 5.48
N VAL A 52 7.65 1.14 4.82
CA VAL A 52 7.15 1.67 3.55
C VAL A 52 6.58 3.07 3.71
N LEU A 53 5.78 3.31 4.74
CA LEU A 53 5.27 4.65 5.05
C LEU A 53 6.42 5.64 5.28
N SER A 54 7.43 5.25 6.06
CA SER A 54 8.62 6.08 6.28
C SER A 54 9.39 6.35 5.00
N ALA A 55 9.52 5.35 4.11
CA ALA A 55 10.18 5.48 2.81
C ALA A 55 9.38 6.36 1.83
N LEU A 56 8.05 6.38 1.96
CA LEU A 56 7.15 7.30 1.23
C LEU A 56 7.16 8.73 1.82
N GLY A 57 7.94 8.98 2.87
CA GLY A 57 8.00 10.30 3.54
C GLY A 57 6.88 10.52 4.55
N CYS A 58 6.09 9.50 4.85
CA CYS A 58 5.07 9.50 5.90
C CYS A 58 5.71 8.98 7.20
N ALA A 59 6.25 9.90 7.99
CA ALA A 59 6.74 9.58 9.32
C ALA A 59 5.55 9.28 10.24
N VAL A 60 5.18 8.00 10.37
CA VAL A 60 4.20 7.56 11.38
C VAL A 60 4.85 7.76 12.75
N GLY A 61 4.50 8.85 13.43
CA GLY A 61 4.85 9.08 14.83
C GLY A 61 5.83 10.22 15.11
N LEU A 62 5.42 11.46 14.81
CA LEU A 62 5.88 12.66 15.52
C LEU A 62 4.68 13.48 16.00
#